data_AF-A0AAU7ZM29-F1
#
_entry.id   AF-A0AAU7ZM29-F1
#
_cell.length_a   1.000
_cell.length_b   1.000
_cell.length_c   1.000
_cell.angle_alpha   90.00
_cell.angle_beta   90.00
_cell.angle_gamma   90.00
#
_symmetry.space_group_name_H-M   'P 1'
#
loop_
_entity.id
_entity.type
_entity.pdbx_description
1 polymer ?
#
loop_
_entity_poly.entity_id
_entity_poly.type
_entity_poly.pdbx_seq_one_letter_code
_entity_poly.pdbx_strand_id
1 'polypeptide(L)'
;MAGPRQRPVWNKSNREHLIIRSEPDATRKAADSAVRELGWSKPYFVDADHINMNTVSRFLAPCDFFTLDVADLIGKPADPKEVARFVQSHPELVGTVNISNVELPFKTDRQFVEGVAHKLLAAVEIAADAGGCQ
;
A
#
# COMPACT_ATOMS: atom_id res chain seq x y z
N MET A 1 7.86 -34.86 4.70
CA MET A 1 8.17 -33.44 4.48
C MET A 1 6.85 -32.68 4.40
N ALA A 2 6.47 -31.90 5.42
CA ALA A 2 5.32 -31.01 5.29
C ALA A 2 5.77 -29.79 4.46
N GLY A 3 5.12 -29.54 3.32
CA GLY A 3 5.42 -28.37 2.49
C GLY A 3 5.26 -27.04 3.24
N PRO A 4 5.77 -25.93 2.69
CA PRO A 4 5.72 -24.63 3.35
C PRO A 4 4.28 -24.23 3.72
N ARG A 5 4.12 -23.57 4.88
CA ARG A 5 2.84 -23.02 5.34
C ARG A 5 2.46 -21.80 4.49
N GLN A 6 1.80 -22.05 3.36
CA GLN A 6 1.28 -21.02 2.47
C GLN A 6 -0.19 -20.71 2.80
N ARG A 7 -0.60 -19.45 2.60
CA ARG A 7 -1.98 -18.99 2.69
C ARG A 7 -2.30 -18.26 1.39
N PRO A 8 -3.19 -18.79 0.53
CA PRO A 8 -3.49 -18.16 -0.74
C PRO A 8 -4.21 -16.83 -0.53
N VAL A 9 -3.92 -15.87 -1.41
CA VAL A 9 -4.61 -14.58 -1.50
C VAL A 9 -5.13 -14.43 -2.92
N TRP A 10 -6.45 -14.35 -3.07
CA TRP A 10 -7.06 -13.99 -4.35
C TRP A 10 -7.09 -12.47 -4.45
N ASN A 11 -6.69 -11.90 -5.58
CA ASN A 11 -6.70 -10.46 -5.75
C ASN A 11 -7.50 -10.06 -7.00
N LYS A 12 -8.04 -8.85 -6.96
CA LYS A 12 -8.60 -8.20 -8.13
C LYS A 12 -8.68 -6.69 -7.92
N SER A 13 -8.34 -5.95 -8.97
CA SER A 13 -8.42 -4.50 -8.94
C SER A 13 -9.79 -3.93 -9.29
N ASN A 14 -10.05 -2.69 -8.85
CA ASN A 14 -11.25 -1.97 -9.25
C ASN A 14 -11.37 -1.82 -10.78
N ARG A 15 -10.25 -1.62 -11.48
CA ARG A 15 -10.23 -1.52 -12.94
C ARG A 15 -10.70 -2.82 -13.60
N GLU A 16 -10.23 -3.97 -13.12
CA GLU A 16 -10.66 -5.26 -13.67
C GLU A 16 -12.14 -5.52 -13.41
N HIS A 17 -12.63 -5.21 -12.21
CA HIS A 17 -14.06 -5.31 -11.88
C HIS A 17 -14.93 -4.54 -12.89
N LEU A 18 -14.53 -3.30 -13.24
CA LEU A 18 -15.23 -2.49 -14.23
C LEU A 18 -15.16 -3.08 -15.65
N ILE A 19 -14.01 -3.60 -16.07
CA ILE A 19 -13.82 -4.18 -17.41
C ILE A 19 -14.75 -5.37 -17.62
N ILE A 20 -14.81 -6.30 -16.66
CA ILE A 20 -15.62 -7.51 -16.78
C ILE A 20 -17.04 -7.36 -16.21
N ARG A 21 -17.39 -6.16 -15.74
CA ARG A 21 -18.69 -5.83 -15.12
C ARG A 21 -19.03 -6.77 -13.95
N SER A 22 -18.08 -6.93 -13.04
CA SER A 22 -18.24 -7.69 -11.80
C SER A 22 -18.12 -6.78 -10.59
N GLU A 23 -18.56 -7.26 -9.44
CA GLU A 23 -18.45 -6.58 -8.15
C GLU A 23 -17.42 -7.27 -7.23
N PRO A 24 -16.81 -6.54 -6.27
CA PRO A 24 -15.83 -7.10 -5.32
C PRO A 24 -16.31 -8.39 -4.61
N ASP A 25 -17.59 -8.45 -4.24
CA ASP A 25 -18.21 -9.64 -3.64
C ASP A 25 -18.09 -10.92 -4.50
N ALA A 26 -17.99 -10.77 -5.82
CA ALA A 26 -17.84 -11.91 -6.72
C ALA A 26 -16.49 -12.60 -6.51
N THR A 27 -15.42 -11.84 -6.26
CA THR A 27 -14.08 -12.39 -5.98
C THR A 27 -14.09 -13.18 -4.67
N ARG A 28 -14.73 -12.63 -3.62
CA ARG A 28 -14.93 -13.35 -2.34
C ARG A 28 -15.66 -14.67 -2.55
N LYS A 29 -16.82 -14.64 -3.19
CA LYS A 29 -17.63 -15.85 -3.43
C LYS A 29 -16.87 -16.90 -4.25
N ALA A 30 -16.06 -16.47 -5.22
CA ALA A 30 -15.22 -17.37 -6.00
C ALA A 30 -14.13 -18.04 -5.15
N ALA A 31 -13.45 -17.27 -4.29
CA ALA A 31 -12.46 -17.79 -3.36
C ALA A 31 -13.08 -18.80 -2.39
N ASP A 32 -14.24 -18.47 -1.81
CA ASP A 32 -14.97 -19.35 -0.87
C ASP A 32 -15.36 -20.67 -1.54
N SER A 33 -15.81 -20.64 -2.80
CA SER A 33 -16.16 -21.85 -3.54
C SER A 33 -14.94 -22.72 -3.82
N ALA A 34 -13.85 -22.13 -4.30
CA ALA A 34 -12.62 -22.86 -4.61
C ALA A 34 -12.03 -23.54 -3.36
N VAL A 35 -12.02 -22.84 -2.22
CA VAL A 35 -11.55 -23.37 -0.93
C VAL A 35 -12.39 -24.56 -0.49
N ARG A 36 -13.72 -24.44 -0.60
CA ARG A 36 -14.66 -25.52 -0.25
C ARG A 36 -14.49 -26.73 -1.17
N GLU A 37 -14.41 -26.53 -2.47
CA GLU A 37 -14.30 -27.60 -3.48
C GLU A 37 -13.00 -28.39 -3.34
N LEU A 38 -11.90 -27.71 -2.99
CA LEU A 38 -10.59 -28.34 -2.79
C LEU A 38 -10.39 -28.91 -1.36
N GLY A 39 -11.38 -28.76 -0.46
CA GLY A 39 -11.25 -29.18 0.93
C GLY A 39 -10.14 -28.44 1.69
N TRP A 40 -9.84 -27.20 1.30
CA TRP A 40 -8.78 -26.41 1.93
C TRP A 40 -9.22 -25.93 3.31
N SER A 41 -8.54 -26.42 4.36
CA SER A 41 -8.89 -26.15 5.77
C SER A 41 -8.03 -25.09 6.45
N LYS A 42 -7.07 -24.51 5.72
CA LYS A 42 -6.20 -23.45 6.24
C LYS A 42 -6.76 -22.07 5.87
N PRO A 43 -6.30 -20.99 6.51
CA PRO A 43 -6.72 -19.64 6.13
C PRO A 43 -6.40 -19.30 4.68
N TYR A 44 -7.23 -18.44 4.11
CA TYR A 44 -7.09 -17.81 2.80
C TYR A 44 -7.64 -16.40 2.89
N PHE A 45 -7.29 -15.55 1.93
CA PHE A 45 -7.66 -14.14 1.97
C PHE A 45 -8.03 -13.60 0.59
N VAL A 46 -8.63 -12.42 0.57
CA VAL A 46 -8.90 -11.64 -0.64
C VAL A 46 -8.25 -10.26 -0.51
N ASP A 47 -7.54 -9.82 -1.55
CA ASP A 47 -6.91 -8.51 -1.62
C ASP A 47 -7.64 -7.59 -2.61
N ALA A 48 -7.92 -6.37 -2.15
CA ALA A 48 -8.38 -5.27 -2.97
C ALA A 48 -7.17 -4.61 -3.64
N ASP A 49 -6.89 -5.02 -4.87
CA ASP A 49 -5.66 -4.64 -5.56
C ASP A 49 -5.79 -3.26 -6.25
N HIS A 50 -4.72 -2.47 -6.27
CA HIS A 50 -4.67 -1.16 -6.95
C HIS A 50 -5.93 -0.28 -6.74
N ILE A 51 -6.33 -0.08 -5.49
CA ILE A 51 -7.48 0.77 -5.14
C ILE A 51 -7.01 2.12 -4.60
N ASN A 52 -7.89 3.12 -4.58
CA ASN A 52 -7.59 4.42 -3.96
C ASN A 52 -8.73 4.82 -3.02
N MET A 53 -8.60 5.99 -2.39
CA MET A 53 -9.59 6.48 -1.42
C MET A 53 -11.00 6.66 -1.99
N ASN A 54 -11.14 6.82 -3.30
CA ASN A 54 -12.45 6.93 -3.94
C ASN A 54 -13.09 5.56 -4.21
N THR A 55 -12.30 4.48 -4.24
CA THR A 55 -12.79 3.14 -4.59
C THR A 55 -12.82 2.18 -3.41
N VAL A 56 -12.05 2.44 -2.35
CA VAL A 56 -11.86 1.54 -1.19
C VAL A 56 -13.18 1.10 -0.53
N SER A 57 -14.18 1.99 -0.44
CA SER A 57 -15.43 1.72 0.26
C SER A 57 -16.16 0.46 -0.24
N ARG A 58 -16.04 0.13 -1.53
CA ARG A 58 -16.66 -1.06 -2.14
C ARG A 58 -15.98 -2.38 -1.74
N PHE A 59 -14.76 -2.31 -1.25
CA PHE A 59 -13.91 -3.45 -0.94
C PHE A 59 -13.83 -3.76 0.56
N LEU A 60 -14.27 -2.83 1.43
CA LEU A 60 -14.16 -2.97 2.89
C LEU A 60 -14.84 -4.23 3.43
N ALA A 61 -15.97 -4.64 2.86
CA ALA A 61 -16.70 -5.82 3.30
C ALA A 61 -16.13 -7.15 2.72
N PRO A 62 -15.82 -7.27 1.42
CA PRO A 62 -15.38 -8.55 0.85
C PRO A 62 -13.88 -8.86 0.98
N CYS A 63 -13.02 -7.88 1.27
CA CYS A 63 -11.56 -8.04 1.24
C CYS A 63 -10.91 -7.99 2.63
N ASP A 64 -9.77 -8.67 2.76
CA ASP A 64 -8.95 -8.73 3.98
C ASP A 64 -7.69 -7.86 3.88
N PHE A 65 -7.18 -7.66 2.66
CA PHE A 65 -6.04 -6.81 2.34
C PHE A 65 -6.44 -5.68 1.39
N PHE A 66 -5.70 -4.57 1.48
CA PHE A 66 -5.96 -3.35 0.73
C PHE A 66 -4.65 -2.79 0.19
N THR A 67 -4.43 -2.92 -1.12
CA THR A 67 -3.28 -2.34 -1.80
C THR A 67 -3.64 -0.94 -2.29
N LEU A 68 -3.34 0.07 -1.46
CA LEU A 68 -3.61 1.48 -1.77
C LEU A 68 -2.62 2.03 -2.80
N ASP A 69 -3.15 2.40 -3.97
CA ASP A 69 -2.44 3.07 -5.03
C ASP A 69 -2.39 4.58 -4.79
N VAL A 70 -1.18 5.08 -4.56
CA VAL A 70 -0.87 6.50 -4.37
C VAL A 70 -0.05 7.08 -5.53
N ALA A 71 0.06 6.37 -6.66
CA ALA A 71 0.91 6.79 -7.77
C ALA A 71 0.50 8.16 -8.32
N ASP A 72 -0.79 8.45 -8.39
CA ASP A 72 -1.33 9.76 -8.82
C ASP A 72 -0.95 10.91 -7.88
N LEU A 73 -0.44 10.63 -6.68
CA LEU A 73 0.03 11.63 -5.71
C LEU A 73 1.53 11.88 -5.80
N ILE A 74 2.29 11.00 -6.46
CA ILE A 74 3.73 11.17 -6.61
C ILE A 74 4.03 12.40 -7.45
N GLY A 75 4.89 13.28 -6.95
CA GLY A 75 5.26 14.54 -7.58
C GLY A 75 4.27 15.68 -7.37
N LYS A 76 3.13 15.43 -6.69
CA LYS A 76 2.27 16.54 -6.23
C LYS A 76 2.93 17.21 -5.03
N PRO A 77 3.03 18.55 -5.03
CA PRO A 77 3.67 19.26 -3.93
C PRO A 77 2.85 19.06 -2.65
N ALA A 78 3.51 18.57 -1.59
CA ALA A 78 2.99 18.64 -0.23
C ALA A 78 2.97 20.08 0.29
N ASP A 79 2.23 20.34 1.37
CA ASP A 79 2.25 21.66 2.03
C ASP A 79 3.69 22.01 2.42
N PRO A 80 4.22 23.18 1.99
CA PRO A 80 5.57 23.62 2.36
C PRO A 80 5.85 23.59 3.87
N LYS A 81 4.84 23.82 4.71
CA LYS A 81 4.96 23.73 6.17
C LYS A 81 5.22 22.31 6.63
N GLU A 82 4.54 21.33 6.03
CA GLU A 82 4.70 19.92 6.35
C GLU A 82 6.06 19.40 5.86
N VAL A 83 6.53 19.87 4.69
CA VAL A 83 7.88 19.60 4.21
C VAL A 83 8.94 20.16 5.17
N ALA A 84 8.80 21.42 5.58
CA ALA A 84 9.72 22.03 6.55
C ALA A 84 9.74 21.28 7.88
N ARG A 85 8.55 20.87 8.38
CA ARG A 85 8.41 20.07 9.60
C ARG A 85 9.06 18.71 9.44
N PHE A 86 8.87 18.03 8.31
CA PHE A 86 9.49 16.73 8.02
C PHE A 86 11.01 16.83 8.09
N VAL A 87 11.61 17.78 7.39
CA VAL A 87 13.06 17.98 7.35
C VAL A 87 13.62 18.34 8.72
N GLN A 88 12.90 19.16 9.49
CA GLN A 88 13.31 19.51 10.85
C GLN A 88 13.23 18.31 11.82
N SER A 89 12.24 17.44 11.64
CA SER A 89 12.01 16.29 12.51
C SER A 89 12.97 15.12 12.23
N HIS A 90 13.59 15.10 11.06
CA HIS A 90 14.48 14.00 10.61
C HIS A 90 15.90 14.49 10.25
N PRO A 91 16.64 15.12 11.18
CA PRO A 91 18.01 15.56 10.93
C PRO A 91 18.95 14.40 10.58
N GLU A 92 18.64 13.17 11.01
CA GLU A 92 19.38 11.95 10.69
C GLU A 92 19.38 11.60 9.20
N LEU A 93 18.47 12.16 8.41
CA LEU A 93 18.44 12.00 6.95
C LEU A 93 19.40 12.94 6.22
N VAL A 94 20.08 13.86 6.93
CA VAL A 94 21.04 14.82 6.36
C VAL A 94 22.46 14.43 6.78
N GLY A 95 23.36 14.28 5.82
CA GLY A 95 24.76 13.93 6.04
C GLY A 95 25.07 12.51 5.57
N THR A 96 25.43 11.63 6.50
CA THR A 96 25.79 10.23 6.18
C THR A 96 24.73 9.30 6.72
N VAL A 97 23.91 8.74 5.83
CA VAL A 97 22.84 7.81 6.18
C VAL A 97 23.35 6.38 6.02
N ASN A 98 23.36 5.64 7.12
CA ASN A 98 23.70 4.22 7.14
C ASN A 98 22.40 3.41 7.23
N ILE A 99 22.16 2.53 6.26
CA ILE A 99 21.00 1.64 6.28
C ILE A 99 21.48 0.24 6.62
N SER A 100 20.83 -0.41 7.59
CA SER A 100 21.18 -1.77 7.98
C SER A 100 21.14 -2.72 6.79
N ASN A 101 22.18 -3.55 6.64
CA ASN A 101 22.37 -4.48 5.52
C ASN A 101 22.59 -3.81 4.14
N VAL A 102 22.92 -2.52 4.10
CA VAL A 102 23.42 -1.83 2.91
C VAL A 102 24.88 -1.45 3.16
N GLU A 103 25.79 -2.03 2.38
CA GLU A 103 27.24 -1.91 2.62
C GLU A 103 27.76 -0.48 2.48
N LEU A 104 27.22 0.29 1.54
CA LEU A 104 27.68 1.65 1.25
C LEU A 104 26.73 2.68 1.85
N PRO A 105 27.25 3.66 2.63
CA PRO A 105 26.42 4.73 3.15
C PRO A 105 25.96 5.68 2.04
N PHE A 106 24.80 6.28 2.24
CA PHE A 106 24.32 7.36 1.40
C PHE A 106 24.83 8.69 1.93
N LYS A 107 25.29 9.55 1.02
CA LYS A 107 25.58 10.96 1.32
C LYS A 107 24.40 11.78 0.83
N THR A 108 23.71 12.42 1.75
CA THR A 108 22.54 13.24 1.50
C THR A 108 22.75 14.63 2.08
N ASP A 109 22.10 15.62 1.50
CA ASP A 109 22.04 16.96 2.04
C ASP A 109 20.58 17.38 2.25
N ARG A 110 20.41 18.57 2.83
CA ARG A 110 19.08 19.11 3.11
C ARG A 110 18.25 19.28 1.84
N GLN A 111 18.86 19.74 0.75
CA GLN A 111 18.16 19.98 -0.51
C GLN A 111 17.65 18.68 -1.12
N PHE A 112 18.42 17.60 -1.02
CA PHE A 112 18.01 16.26 -1.44
C PHE A 112 16.80 15.78 -0.62
N VAL A 113 16.84 15.89 0.71
CA VAL A 113 15.74 15.48 1.58
C VAL A 113 14.48 16.30 1.30
N GLU A 114 14.60 17.62 1.14
CA GLU A 114 13.50 18.51 0.73
C GLU A 114 12.92 18.10 -0.62
N GLY A 115 13.76 17.79 -1.61
CA GLY A 115 13.32 17.33 -2.93
C GLY A 115 12.57 16.00 -2.89
N VAL A 116 13.03 15.05 -2.05
CA VAL A 116 12.32 13.78 -1.83
C VAL A 116 10.96 14.02 -1.15
N ALA A 117 10.92 14.88 -0.11
CA ALA A 117 9.69 15.23 0.58
C ALA A 117 8.69 15.89 -0.38
N HIS A 118 9.11 16.84 -1.21
CA HIS A 118 8.25 17.44 -2.23
C HIS A 118 7.69 16.43 -3.23
N LYS A 119 8.40 15.33 -3.49
CA LYS A 119 7.96 14.30 -4.43
C LYS A 119 7.04 13.25 -3.80
N LEU A 120 7.24 12.91 -2.54
CA LEU A 120 6.62 11.72 -1.94
C LEU A 120 5.77 12.00 -0.70
N LEU A 121 5.93 13.13 -0.02
CA LEU A 121 5.28 13.37 1.28
C LEU A 121 3.75 13.34 1.17
N ALA A 122 3.17 13.98 0.15
CA ALA A 122 1.73 13.98 -0.08
C ALA A 122 1.15 12.56 -0.28
N ALA A 123 1.92 11.67 -0.93
CA ALA A 123 1.52 10.28 -1.13
C ALA A 123 1.55 9.49 0.19
N VAL A 124 2.56 9.73 1.02
CA VAL A 124 2.70 9.10 2.34
C VAL A 124 1.60 9.57 3.30
N GLU A 125 1.27 10.86 3.30
CA GLU A 125 0.21 11.43 4.14
C GLU A 125 -1.16 10.81 3.84
N ILE A 126 -1.54 10.68 2.57
CA ILE A 126 -2.80 10.04 2.20
C ILE A 126 -2.83 8.55 2.58
N ALA A 127 -1.70 7.85 2.43
CA ALA A 127 -1.61 6.45 2.85
C ALA A 127 -1.75 6.32 4.39
N ALA A 128 -1.20 7.28 5.15
CA ALA A 128 -1.33 7.31 6.61
C ALA A 128 -2.77 7.59 7.05
N ASP A 129 -3.45 8.55 6.42
CA ASP A 129 -4.85 8.89 6.72
C ASP A 129 -5.79 7.69 6.50
N ALA A 130 -5.51 6.85 5.49
CA ALA A 130 -6.27 5.64 5.25
C ALA A 130 -6.19 4.62 6.40
N GLY A 131 -5.10 4.60 7.16
CA GLY A 131 -4.93 3.77 8.35
C GLY A 131 -5.42 4.42 9.65
N GLY A 132 -5.70 5.74 9.63
CA GLY A 132 -6.11 6.54 10.77
C GLY A 132 -7.63 6.56 11.04
N CYS A 133 -8.45 6.00 10.16
CA CYS A 133 -9.85 5.68 10.47
C CYS A 133 -9.91 4.48 11.43
N GLN A 134 -9.73 4.76 12.72
CA GLN A 134 -10.20 3.91 13.82
C GLN A 134 -11.37 4.59 14.53
#